data_AF-A0A5C6TR27-F1
#
_entry.id   AF-A0A5C6TR27-F1
#
_cell.length_a   1.000
_cell.length_b   1.000
_cell.length_c   1.000
_cell.angle_alpha   90.00
_cell.angle_beta   90.00
_cell.angle_gamma   90.00
#
_symmetry.space_group_name_H-M   'P 1'
#
loop_
_entity.id
_entity.type
_entity.pdbx_description
1 polymer ?
#
loop_
_entity_poly.entity_id
_entity_poly.type
_entity_poly.pdbx_seq_one_letter_code
_entity_poly.pdbx_strand_id
1 'polypeptide(L)'
;MSSSDPRSYDAPERLVVLDTAHLAGLISDAISNSRERRRSAQRFIADLLERRWLPLLSWHHLEELLQHRDEALVDARVRYLRELPRAAWVRPFDDRAGPGSILEVFRAEVAAAVALPGARPAQVRDLARQHVIVIGAGAEAIPEHFRDWRLLRPALAGQQANARSVAAISRWRAHDIEVRRPAASAAAYCSGV
;
A
#
# COMPACT_ATOMS: atom_id res chain seq x y z
N MET A 1 15.10 36.29 -29.52
CA MET A 1 15.18 34.83 -29.75
C MET A 1 15.90 34.22 -28.58
N SER A 2 15.17 33.72 -27.59
CA SER A 2 15.71 32.82 -26.57
C SER A 2 14.73 31.67 -26.50
N SER A 3 15.11 30.57 -27.14
CA SER A 3 14.32 29.36 -27.21
C SER A 3 14.23 28.77 -25.80
N SER A 4 13.05 28.78 -25.21
CA SER A 4 12.73 27.93 -24.07
C SER A 4 12.76 26.47 -24.55
N ASP A 5 13.72 25.71 -24.04
CA ASP A 5 13.87 24.28 -24.30
C ASP A 5 12.61 23.51 -23.82
N PRO A 6 11.86 22.80 -24.69
CA PRO A 6 10.59 22.17 -24.31
C PRO A 6 10.76 20.78 -23.68
N ARG A 7 11.91 20.46 -23.06
CA ARG A 7 12.19 19.12 -22.51
C ARG A 7 12.91 19.13 -21.15
N SER A 8 12.37 19.84 -20.17
CA SER A 8 12.54 19.40 -18.79
C SER A 8 11.62 18.18 -18.54
N TYR A 9 12.00 17.02 -19.09
CA TYR A 9 11.42 15.74 -18.67
C TYR A 9 11.92 15.47 -17.26
N ASP A 10 11.26 16.08 -16.29
CA ASP A 10 11.48 15.84 -14.89
C ASP A 10 11.24 14.33 -14.65
N ALA A 11 12.26 13.61 -14.18
CA ALA A 11 12.21 12.15 -14.08
C ALA A 11 10.95 11.72 -13.28
N PRO A 12 10.25 10.65 -13.68
CA PRO A 12 9.04 10.24 -12.99
C PRO A 12 9.33 9.95 -11.51
N GLU A 13 8.41 10.35 -10.64
CA GLU A 13 8.43 10.00 -9.22
C GLU A 13 8.51 8.48 -9.07
N ARG A 14 9.40 8.02 -8.18
CA ARG A 14 9.52 6.60 -7.81
C ARG A 14 8.70 6.36 -6.56
N LEU A 15 7.95 5.27 -6.53
CA LEU A 15 7.13 4.91 -5.38
C LEU A 15 7.88 3.89 -4.53
N VAL A 16 7.98 4.13 -3.23
CA VAL A 16 8.53 3.18 -2.26
C VAL A 16 7.41 2.73 -1.33
N VAL A 17 7.20 1.42 -1.25
CA VAL A 17 6.28 0.82 -0.28
C VAL A 17 7.12 0.41 0.92
N LEU A 18 6.92 1.08 2.05
CA LEU A 18 7.43 0.62 3.33
C LEU A 18 6.40 -0.34 3.90
N ASP A 19 6.78 -1.55 4.29
CA ASP A 19 5.85 -2.34 5.10
C ASP A 19 5.50 -1.59 6.39
N THR A 20 4.40 -2.00 7.03
CA THR A 20 3.91 -1.30 8.22
C THR A 20 4.91 -1.33 9.37
N ALA A 21 5.77 -2.35 9.49
CA ALA A 21 6.77 -2.41 10.55
C ALA A 21 7.85 -1.32 10.36
N HIS A 22 8.34 -1.15 9.14
CA HIS A 22 9.26 -0.08 8.77
C HIS A 22 8.60 1.30 8.92
N LEU A 23 7.36 1.45 8.48
CA LEU A 23 6.62 2.71 8.63
C LEU A 23 6.39 3.06 10.11
N ALA A 24 5.97 2.08 10.92
CA ALA A 24 5.79 2.26 12.36
C ALA A 24 7.11 2.56 13.08
N GLY A 25 8.21 1.91 12.68
CA GLY A 25 9.55 2.19 13.19
C GLY A 25 10.01 3.61 12.87
N LEU A 26 9.83 4.04 11.62
CA LEU A 26 10.13 5.40 11.18
C LEU A 26 9.34 6.45 11.97
N ILE A 27 8.03 6.23 12.14
CA ILE A 27 7.18 7.12 12.95
C ILE A 27 7.67 7.15 14.40
N SER A 28 7.98 6.00 14.98
CA SER A 28 8.51 5.87 16.35
C SER A 28 9.80 6.66 16.54
N ASP A 29 10.71 6.60 15.56
CA ASP A 29 11.93 7.41 15.56
C ASP A 29 11.63 8.91 15.47
N ALA A 30 10.70 9.31 14.59
CA ALA A 30 10.32 10.69 14.37
C ALA A 30 9.68 11.37 15.59
N ILE A 31 8.92 10.61 16.39
CA ILE A 31 8.25 11.11 17.61
C ILE A 31 9.03 10.78 18.90
N SER A 32 10.18 10.12 18.79
CA SER A 32 10.99 9.70 19.93
C SER A 32 11.44 10.88 20.79
N ASN A 33 11.63 10.68 22.10
CA ASN A 33 12.30 11.66 22.96
C ASN A 33 13.81 11.81 22.65
N SER A 34 14.42 10.85 21.95
CA SER A 34 15.82 10.95 21.52
C SER A 34 15.98 11.92 20.33
N ARG A 35 16.77 12.98 20.53
CA ARG A 35 17.10 13.96 19.47
C ARG A 35 17.78 13.30 18.27
N GLU A 36 18.62 12.30 18.50
CA GLU A 36 19.32 11.57 17.45
C GLU A 36 18.35 10.78 16.57
N ARG A 37 17.45 10.00 17.19
CA ARG A 37 16.42 9.24 16.46
C ARG A 37 15.52 10.15 15.64
N ARG A 38 15.06 11.26 16.21
CA ARG A 38 14.25 12.26 15.47
C ARG A 38 14.99 12.81 14.25
N ARG A 39 16.26 13.19 14.41
CA ARG A 39 17.09 13.68 13.29
C ARG A 39 17.34 12.61 12.24
N SER A 40 17.48 11.35 12.65
CA SER A 40 17.64 10.23 11.72
C SER A 40 16.41 10.06 10.84
N ALA A 41 15.22 9.99 11.45
CA ALA A 41 13.95 9.89 10.73
C ALA A 41 13.68 11.08 9.79
N GLN A 42 13.96 12.29 10.25
CA GLN A 42 13.81 13.51 9.44
C GLN A 42 14.74 13.50 8.23
N ARG A 43 16.01 13.11 8.40
CA ARG A 43 16.96 12.97 7.29
C ARG A 43 16.52 11.89 6.32
N PHE A 44 16.09 10.73 6.82
CA PHE A 44 15.60 9.65 5.96
C PHE A 44 14.46 10.08 5.03
N ILE A 45 13.45 10.78 5.56
CA ILE A 45 12.36 11.32 4.72
C ILE A 45 12.88 12.40 3.76
N ALA A 46 13.73 13.31 4.22
CA ALA A 46 14.29 14.35 3.36
C ALA A 46 15.07 13.74 2.17
N ASP A 47 15.94 12.77 2.44
CA ASP A 47 16.74 12.07 1.45
C ASP A 47 15.88 11.30 0.44
N LEU A 48 14.78 10.67 0.89
CA LEU A 48 13.82 10.01 0.01
C LEU A 48 13.19 11.02 -0.95
N LEU A 49 12.68 12.14 -0.42
CA LEU A 49 12.01 13.15 -1.21
C LEU A 49 12.97 13.86 -2.18
N GLU A 50 14.20 14.16 -1.76
CA GLU A 50 15.25 14.73 -2.62
C GLU A 50 15.56 13.82 -3.81
N ARG A 51 15.51 12.49 -3.60
CA ARG A 51 15.72 11.49 -4.67
C ARG A 51 14.48 11.24 -5.53
N ARG A 52 13.37 11.94 -5.27
CA ARG A 52 12.04 11.73 -5.88
C ARG A 52 11.47 10.35 -5.60
N TRP A 53 11.67 9.86 -4.38
CA TRP A 53 11.08 8.62 -3.88
C TRP A 53 9.97 8.99 -2.91
N LEU A 54 8.74 8.67 -3.28
CA LEU A 54 7.56 8.97 -2.48
C LEU A 54 7.12 7.73 -1.72
N PRO A 55 6.91 7.83 -0.39
CA PRO A 55 6.26 6.76 0.35
C PRO A 55 4.85 6.54 -0.21
N LEU A 56 4.54 5.30 -0.56
CA LEU A 56 3.22 4.90 -1.04
C LEU A 56 2.38 4.36 0.12
N LEU A 57 1.31 5.09 0.44
CA LEU A 57 0.33 4.73 1.46
C LEU A 57 -0.84 3.95 0.85
N SER A 58 -1.44 3.10 1.67
CA SER A 58 -2.61 2.31 1.31
C SER A 58 -3.47 2.15 2.57
N TRP A 59 -4.74 1.77 2.37
CA TRP A 59 -5.65 1.49 3.47
C TRP A 59 -5.05 0.51 4.47
N HIS A 60 -4.36 -0.53 3.99
CA HIS A 60 -3.73 -1.56 4.82
C HIS A 60 -2.73 -1.00 5.84
N HIS A 61 -1.91 -0.02 5.45
CA HIS A 61 -1.01 0.65 6.40
C HIS A 61 -1.80 1.35 7.52
N LEU A 62 -2.92 2.00 7.19
CA LEU A 62 -3.75 2.66 8.19
C LEU A 62 -4.41 1.66 9.13
N GLU A 63 -4.97 0.57 8.61
CA GLU A 63 -5.59 -0.47 9.44
C GLU A 63 -4.64 -0.93 10.55
N GLU A 64 -3.39 -1.24 10.19
CA GLU A 64 -2.41 -1.74 11.15
C GLU A 64 -1.91 -0.65 12.10
N LEU A 65 -1.70 0.58 11.60
CA LEU A 65 -1.25 1.70 12.44
C LEU A 65 -2.31 2.13 13.47
N LEU A 66 -3.59 2.07 13.11
CA LEU A 66 -4.73 2.48 13.96
C LEU A 66 -5.14 1.42 14.99
N GLN A 67 -4.77 0.15 14.78
CA GLN A 67 -5.14 -0.97 15.68
C GLN A 67 -4.28 -1.08 16.94
N HIS A 68 -3.39 -0.11 17.21
CA HIS A 68 -2.56 -0.14 18.41
C HIS A 68 -3.36 0.19 19.68
N ARG A 69 -2.96 -0.41 20.82
CA ARG A 69 -3.64 -0.21 22.12
C ARG A 69 -3.37 1.16 22.71
N ASP A 70 -2.13 1.64 22.60
CA ASP A 70 -1.73 2.98 23.00
C ASP A 70 -2.34 4.02 22.05
N GLU A 71 -3.35 4.74 22.54
CA GLU A 71 -4.07 5.74 21.76
C GLU A 71 -3.23 6.98 21.46
N ALA A 72 -2.38 7.40 22.38
CA ALA A 72 -1.50 8.55 22.18
C ALA A 72 -0.50 8.27 21.05
N LEU A 73 -0.03 7.02 20.95
CA LEU A 73 0.78 6.58 19.82
C LEU A 73 0.01 6.61 18.49
N VAL A 74 -1.27 6.20 18.48
CA VAL A 74 -2.10 6.27 17.27
C VAL A 74 -2.34 7.73 16.85
N ASP A 75 -2.66 8.61 17.79
CA ASP A 75 -2.82 10.04 17.54
C ASP A 75 -1.53 10.63 16.93
N ALA A 76 -0.36 10.26 17.47
CA ALA A 76 0.93 10.68 16.94
C ALA A 76 1.22 10.13 15.53
N ARG A 77 0.83 8.88 15.24
CA ARG A 77 0.95 8.27 13.90
C ARG A 77 0.10 8.98 12.86
N VAL A 78 -1.17 9.24 13.18
CA VAL A 78 -2.07 9.98 12.29
C VAL A 78 -1.50 11.38 12.02
N ARG A 79 -1.06 12.09 13.07
CA ARG A 79 -0.43 13.40 12.91
C ARG A 79 0.80 13.35 12.01
N TYR A 80 1.71 12.41 12.24
CA TYR A 80 2.92 12.26 11.42
C TYR A 80 2.60 12.04 9.94
N LEU A 81 1.67 11.12 9.63
CA LEU A 81 1.29 10.85 8.24
C LEU A 81 0.69 12.08 7.57
N ARG A 82 -0.08 12.89 8.30
CA ARG A 82 -0.65 14.15 7.82
C ARG A 82 0.39 15.23 7.58
N GLU A 83 1.45 15.26 8.39
CA GLU A 83 2.54 16.22 8.30
C GLU A 83 3.58 15.86 7.22
N LEU A 84 3.47 14.70 6.57
CA LEU A 84 4.32 14.35 5.44
C LEU A 84 4.25 15.45 4.36
N PRO A 85 5.38 16.06 3.96
CA PRO A 85 5.38 17.12 2.95
C PRO A 85 4.82 16.64 1.61
N ARG A 86 5.07 15.37 1.29
CA ARG A 86 4.61 14.74 0.06
C ARG A 86 4.57 13.23 0.23
N ALA A 87 3.53 12.60 -0.30
CA ALA A 87 3.36 11.16 -0.33
C ALA A 87 2.60 10.75 -1.60
N ALA A 88 2.61 9.46 -1.90
CA ALA A 88 1.69 8.85 -2.84
C ALA A 88 0.68 7.99 -2.07
N TRP A 89 -0.51 7.80 -2.61
CA TRP A 89 -1.47 6.85 -2.05
C TRP A 89 -2.32 6.21 -3.15
N VAL A 90 -2.86 5.03 -2.84
CA VAL A 90 -3.89 4.41 -3.68
C VAL A 90 -5.11 5.33 -3.68
N ARG A 91 -5.60 5.69 -4.86
CA ARG A 91 -6.79 6.53 -5.03
C ARG A 91 -7.99 5.82 -4.39
N PRO A 92 -8.67 6.44 -3.41
CA PRO A 92 -9.91 5.87 -2.92
C PRO A 92 -11.03 6.04 -3.94
N PHE A 93 -12.11 5.29 -3.76
CA PHE A 93 -13.33 5.57 -4.51
C PHE A 93 -14.03 6.87 -4.06
N ASP A 94 -14.03 7.13 -2.76
CA ASP A 94 -14.49 8.38 -2.15
C ASP A 94 -13.25 9.16 -1.69
N ASP A 95 -13.05 10.38 -2.21
CA ASP A 95 -11.91 11.23 -1.86
C ASP A 95 -11.85 11.57 -0.36
N ARG A 96 -12.95 11.35 0.37
CA ARG A 96 -13.00 11.47 1.84
C ARG A 96 -12.66 10.17 2.58
N ALA A 97 -12.38 9.05 1.92
CA ALA A 97 -12.11 7.79 2.63
C ALA A 97 -10.65 7.61 3.07
N GLY A 98 -9.75 8.51 2.69
CA GLY A 98 -8.30 8.34 2.89
C GLY A 98 -7.68 7.45 1.79
N PRO A 99 -6.55 6.78 2.04
CA PRO A 99 -5.91 5.89 1.07
C PRO A 99 -6.80 4.70 0.72
N GLY A 100 -6.89 4.37 -0.56
CA GLY A 100 -7.62 3.21 -1.06
C GLY A 100 -6.97 1.87 -0.69
N SER A 101 -7.76 0.80 -0.83
CA SER A 101 -7.33 -0.57 -0.57
C SER A 101 -6.95 -1.28 -1.88
N ILE A 102 -6.66 -2.58 -1.79
CA ILE A 102 -6.49 -3.42 -2.99
C ILE A 102 -7.75 -3.49 -3.85
N LEU A 103 -8.94 -3.29 -3.26
CA LEU A 103 -10.21 -3.32 -4.00
C LEU A 103 -10.30 -2.18 -5.03
N GLU A 104 -9.71 -1.03 -4.73
CA GLU A 104 -9.65 0.12 -5.63
C GLU A 104 -8.72 -0.17 -6.82
N VAL A 105 -7.64 -0.92 -6.60
CA VAL A 105 -6.77 -1.41 -7.68
C VAL A 105 -7.56 -2.36 -8.59
N PHE A 106 -8.24 -3.36 -8.00
CA PHE A 106 -9.06 -4.30 -8.77
C PHE A 106 -10.18 -3.60 -9.53
N ARG A 107 -10.82 -2.61 -8.91
CA ARG A 107 -11.85 -1.79 -9.56
C ARG A 107 -11.30 -1.08 -10.79
N ALA A 108 -10.11 -0.48 -10.69
CA ALA A 108 -9.48 0.18 -11.82
C ALA A 108 -9.11 -0.81 -12.94
N GLU A 109 -8.62 -2.01 -12.59
CA GLU A 109 -8.33 -3.07 -13.56
C GLU A 109 -9.59 -3.59 -14.26
N VAL A 110 -10.68 -3.81 -13.53
CA VAL A 110 -11.97 -4.21 -14.11
C VAL A 110 -12.49 -3.11 -15.04
N ALA A 111 -12.45 -1.84 -14.62
CA ALA A 111 -12.87 -0.72 -15.46
C ALA A 111 -12.03 -0.63 -16.75
N ALA A 112 -10.71 -0.84 -16.65
CA ALA A 112 -9.81 -0.87 -17.80
C ALA A 112 -10.11 -2.04 -18.76
N ALA A 113 -10.39 -3.24 -18.22
CA ALA A 113 -10.73 -4.42 -19.02
C ALA A 113 -12.09 -4.26 -19.74
N VAL A 114 -13.06 -3.63 -19.09
CA VAL A 114 -14.36 -3.31 -19.69
C VAL A 114 -14.22 -2.26 -20.79
N ALA A 115 -13.38 -1.23 -20.58
CA ALA A 115 -13.14 -0.18 -21.56
C ALA A 115 -12.38 -0.67 -22.80
N LEU A 116 -11.55 -1.71 -22.67
CA LEU A 116 -10.82 -2.31 -23.79
C LEU A 116 -11.03 -3.85 -23.84
N PRO A 117 -12.17 -4.31 -24.38
CA PRO A 117 -12.44 -5.75 -24.51
C PRO A 117 -11.35 -6.47 -25.30
N GLY A 118 -10.90 -7.62 -24.80
CA GLY A 118 -9.84 -8.41 -25.41
C GLY A 118 -8.41 -7.92 -25.14
N ALA A 119 -8.23 -6.86 -24.33
CA ALA A 119 -6.92 -6.43 -23.86
C ALA A 119 -6.19 -7.56 -23.12
N ARG A 120 -4.88 -7.68 -23.37
CA ARG A 120 -4.03 -8.58 -22.57
C ARG A 120 -3.87 -8.02 -21.15
N PRO A 121 -3.64 -8.87 -20.13
CA PRO A 121 -3.49 -8.42 -18.74
C PRO A 121 -2.49 -7.27 -18.53
N ALA A 122 -1.37 -7.26 -19.27
CA ALA A 122 -0.39 -6.16 -19.18
C ALA A 122 -0.96 -4.81 -19.64
N GLN A 123 -1.81 -4.80 -20.68
CA GLN A 123 -2.45 -3.59 -21.19
C GLN A 123 -3.51 -3.08 -20.20
N VAL A 124 -4.28 -4.00 -19.60
CA VAL A 124 -5.24 -3.67 -18.52
C VAL A 124 -4.51 -3.02 -17.35
N ARG A 125 -3.42 -3.62 -16.88
CA ARG A 125 -2.57 -3.07 -15.82
C ARG A 125 -2.06 -1.68 -16.16
N ASP A 126 -1.51 -1.49 -17.35
CA ASP A 126 -0.90 -0.22 -17.75
C ASP A 126 -1.96 0.89 -17.89
N LEU A 127 -3.18 0.56 -18.32
CA LEU A 127 -4.32 1.48 -18.34
C LEU A 127 -4.82 1.79 -16.92
N ALA A 128 -5.02 0.77 -16.09
CA ALA A 128 -5.47 0.92 -14.71
C ALA A 128 -4.49 1.78 -13.89
N ARG A 129 -3.18 1.58 -14.06
CA ARG A 129 -2.11 2.30 -13.36
C ARG A 129 -2.27 3.82 -13.45
N GLN A 130 -2.81 4.35 -14.56
CA GLN A 130 -3.03 5.79 -14.77
C GLN A 130 -4.04 6.40 -13.79
N HIS A 131 -4.86 5.57 -13.16
CA HIS A 131 -5.95 6.01 -12.28
C HIS A 131 -5.82 5.55 -10.82
N VAL A 132 -4.85 4.69 -10.52
CA VAL A 132 -4.73 4.04 -9.19
C VAL A 132 -3.94 4.88 -8.19
N ILE A 133 -3.03 5.75 -8.62
CA ILE A 133 -2.15 6.48 -7.71
C ILE A 133 -2.45 7.98 -7.74
N VAL A 134 -2.49 8.57 -6.56
CA VAL A 134 -2.53 10.02 -6.34
C VAL A 134 -1.24 10.43 -5.61
N ILE A 135 -0.75 11.63 -5.89
CA ILE A 135 0.42 12.23 -5.25
C ILE A 135 0.01 13.61 -4.74
N GLY A 136 0.39 13.93 -3.51
CA GLY A 136 0.06 15.20 -2.87
C GLY A 136 0.63 15.27 -1.45
N ALA A 137 0.17 16.24 -0.67
CA ALA A 137 0.57 16.36 0.74
C ALA A 137 -0.04 15.25 1.61
N GLY A 138 0.59 14.92 2.72
CA GLY A 138 0.09 13.93 3.67
C GLY A 138 -1.32 14.25 4.21
N ALA A 139 -1.65 15.55 4.33
CA ALA A 139 -2.97 16.01 4.77
C ALA A 139 -4.09 15.75 3.74
N GLU A 140 -3.75 15.59 2.45
CA GLU A 140 -4.69 15.17 1.41
C GLU A 140 -4.89 13.66 1.44
N ALA A 141 -3.80 12.91 1.66
CA ALA A 141 -3.84 11.46 1.80
C ALA A 141 -4.63 11.01 3.05
N ILE A 142 -4.49 11.76 4.15
CA ILE A 142 -5.11 11.48 5.44
C ILE A 142 -6.01 12.66 5.84
N PRO A 143 -7.30 12.62 5.45
CA PRO A 143 -8.22 13.72 5.71
C PRO A 143 -8.46 14.02 7.20
N GLU A 144 -9.04 15.19 7.50
CA GLU A 144 -9.20 15.71 8.87
C GLU A 144 -9.90 14.74 9.83
N HIS A 145 -10.95 14.05 9.39
CA HIS A 145 -11.76 13.16 10.24
C HIS A 145 -10.97 11.93 10.74
N PHE A 146 -9.79 11.62 10.19
CA PHE A 146 -8.90 10.60 10.77
C PHE A 146 -8.34 11.00 12.14
N ARG A 147 -8.45 12.27 12.56
CA ARG A 147 -8.17 12.63 13.96
C ARG A 147 -9.11 11.93 14.94
N ASP A 148 -10.34 11.64 14.50
CA ASP A 148 -11.32 10.87 15.26
C ASP A 148 -11.30 9.38 14.90
N TRP A 149 -10.10 8.83 14.63
CA TRP A 149 -9.89 7.43 14.23
C TRP A 149 -10.52 6.38 15.16
N ARG A 150 -10.84 6.75 16.40
CA ARG A 150 -11.55 5.90 17.37
C ARG A 150 -12.92 5.44 16.84
N LEU A 151 -13.55 6.22 15.95
CA LEU A 151 -14.77 5.85 15.25
C LEU A 151 -14.56 4.67 14.27
N LEU A 152 -13.34 4.49 13.77
CA LEU A 152 -12.97 3.41 12.85
C LEU A 152 -12.67 2.09 13.58
N ARG A 153 -12.30 2.13 14.87
CA ARG A 153 -11.89 0.96 15.65
C ARG A 153 -12.87 -0.23 15.58
N PRO A 154 -14.20 -0.06 15.74
CA PRO A 154 -15.14 -1.18 15.67
C PRO A 154 -15.10 -1.89 14.31
N ALA A 155 -15.06 -1.12 13.21
CA ALA A 155 -14.99 -1.66 11.86
C ALA A 155 -13.66 -2.38 11.61
N LEU A 156 -12.55 -1.76 12.02
CA LEU A 156 -11.20 -2.33 11.91
C LEU A 156 -11.04 -3.63 12.71
N ALA A 157 -11.60 -3.68 13.93
CA ALA A 157 -11.60 -4.89 14.76
C ALA A 157 -12.40 -6.03 14.12
N GLY A 158 -13.55 -5.71 13.51
CA GLY A 158 -14.35 -6.68 12.76
C GLY A 158 -13.62 -7.23 11.53
N GLN A 159 -12.95 -6.37 10.76
CA GLN A 159 -12.12 -6.78 9.62
C GLN A 159 -10.95 -7.66 10.05
N GLN A 160 -10.29 -7.36 11.17
CA GLN A 160 -9.20 -8.20 11.68
C GLN A 160 -9.68 -9.58 12.14
N ALA A 161 -10.83 -9.66 12.80
CA ALA A 161 -11.43 -10.95 13.17
C ALA A 161 -11.73 -11.81 11.94
N ASN A 162 -12.30 -11.19 10.90
CA ASN A 162 -12.55 -11.84 9.62
C ASN A 162 -11.25 -12.27 8.92
N ALA A 163 -10.23 -11.41 8.87
CA ALA A 163 -8.94 -11.73 8.28
C ALA A 163 -8.23 -12.89 8.99
N ARG A 164 -8.30 -12.94 10.34
CA ARG A 164 -7.78 -14.07 11.13
C ARG A 164 -8.55 -15.36 10.84
N SER A 165 -9.87 -15.28 10.70
CA SER A 165 -10.71 -16.41 10.32
C SER A 165 -10.35 -16.94 8.92
N VAL A 166 -10.25 -16.05 7.93
CA VAL A 166 -9.83 -16.40 6.56
C VAL A 166 -8.44 -17.01 6.57
N ALA A 167 -7.47 -16.42 7.26
CA ALA A 167 -6.11 -16.96 7.37
C ALA A 167 -6.09 -18.34 8.03
N ALA A 168 -6.95 -18.60 9.03
CA ALA A 168 -7.10 -19.92 9.62
C ALA A 168 -7.65 -20.94 8.61
N ILE A 169 -8.66 -20.58 7.82
CA ILE A 169 -9.24 -21.42 6.77
C ILE A 169 -8.21 -21.66 5.63
N SER A 170 -7.47 -20.64 5.21
CA SER A 170 -6.45 -20.74 4.16
C SER A 170 -5.26 -21.62 4.59
N ARG A 171 -4.81 -21.53 5.85
CA ARG A 171 -3.81 -22.46 6.41
C ARG A 171 -4.30 -23.91 6.43
N TRP A 172 -5.59 -24.10 6.69
CA TRP A 172 -6.23 -25.41 6.66
C TRP A 172 -6.27 -25.99 5.23
N ARG A 173 -6.65 -25.18 4.23
CA ARG A 173 -6.60 -25.59 2.82
C ARG A 173 -5.19 -25.88 2.30
N ALA A 174 -4.16 -25.17 2.79
CA ALA A 174 -2.77 -25.45 2.43
C ALA A 174 -2.31 -26.83 2.94
N HIS A 175 -2.74 -27.24 4.14
CA HIS A 175 -2.47 -28.59 4.66
C HIS A 175 -3.19 -29.69 3.87
N ASP A 176 -4.42 -29.45 3.39
CA ASP A 176 -5.17 -30.44 2.62
C ASP A 176 -4.62 -30.65 1.19
N ILE A 177 -4.00 -29.63 0.59
CA ILE A 177 -3.41 -29.74 -0.76
C ILE A 177 -2.12 -30.58 -0.73
N GLU A 178 -1.38 -30.63 0.38
CA GLU A 178 -0.17 -31.45 0.52
C GLU A 178 -0.45 -32.97 0.60
N VAL A 179 -1.68 -33.39 0.91
CA VAL A 179 -2.04 -34.81 1.09
C VAL A 179 -2.43 -35.51 -0.22
N ARG A 180 -2.54 -34.80 -1.35
CA ARG A 180 -2.89 -35.40 -2.64
C ARG A 180 -1.79 -35.27 -3.69
N ARG A 181 -0.62 -35.87 -3.43
CA ARG A 181 0.30 -36.24 -4.51
C ARG A 181 -0.26 -37.49 -5.23
N PRO A 182 -0.52 -37.46 -6.55
CA PRO A 182 -0.67 -38.70 -7.30
C PRO A 182 0.67 -39.44 -7.24
N ALA A 183 0.64 -40.70 -6.80
CA ALA A 183 1.80 -41.58 -6.87
C ALA A 183 2.20 -41.74 -8.34
N ALA A 184 3.33 -41.17 -8.73
CA ALA A 184 4.02 -41.53 -9.95
C ALA A 184 4.62 -42.93 -9.75
N SER A 185 4.10 -43.91 -10.47
CA SER A 185 4.78 -45.17 -10.74
C SER A 185 5.21 -45.14 -12.21
N ALA A 186 6.53 -45.06 -12.40
CA ALA A 186 7.20 -45.13 -13.69
C ALA A 186 7.55 -46.58 -14.07
N ALA A 187 7.58 -46.85 -15.38
CA ALA A 187 8.47 -47.78 -16.14
C ALA A 187 7.68 -48.40 -17.32
N ALA A 188 7.88 -47.98 -18.57
CA ALA A 188 8.97 -48.29 -19.51
C ALA A 188 8.68 -49.55 -20.36
N TYR A 189 8.65 -49.41 -21.71
CA TYR A 189 9.57 -50.10 -22.64
C TYR A 189 9.30 -49.74 -24.12
N CYS A 190 10.39 -49.32 -24.79
CA CYS A 190 10.85 -49.49 -26.17
C CYS A 190 9.90 -49.64 -27.39
N SER A 191 10.13 -48.75 -28.36
CA SER A 191 10.54 -49.03 -29.76
C SER A 191 9.74 -49.99 -30.66
N GLY A 192 9.20 -49.43 -31.75
CA GLY A 192 9.49 -49.88 -33.12
C GLY A 192 8.68 -51.04 -33.72
N VAL A 193 7.99 -50.69 -34.82
CA VAL A 193 7.27 -51.50 -35.84
C VAL A 193 5.84 -51.87 -35.50
#